data_AF-A0A1H3XA00-F1
#
_entry.id   AF-A0A1H3XA00-F1
#
_cell.length_a   1.000
_cell.length_b   1.000
_cell.length_c   1.000
_cell.angle_alpha   90.00
_cell.angle_beta   90.00
_cell.angle_gamma   90.00
#
_symmetry.space_group_name_H-M   'P 1'
#
loop_
_entity.id
_entity.type
_entity.pdbx_description
1 polymer ?
#
loop_
_entity_poly.entity_id
_entity_poly.type
_entity_poly.pdbx_seq_one_letter_code
_entity_poly.pdbx_strand_id
1 'polypeptide(L)'
;MEKKSSPIIIICVLTGLLLVALVGMLIFFNLPAQRIRRMLKTANKHIAEENYDEAILTLQKMIEIDPKNENLYIMLADTYEKNGDIDKEVEFLQEAVTLMPEKQKISEVLLDVYPEVTLSKNSGTYTDPVTLSMSSSGESEIFYKLSGSNNESKYSSPIEFGKNGEYTIEYYALSENGYEGEHKTATYTIKLDESKYHFNEWVDESNGRHYYDENGVSVTGWLKLKGKWYLFDGNGVMLTGFREDKGNTYYLRSDGIMVIGWQDINGKRYYFDESGAMLKNQWIDDTFYVGADGAMLVDTVTPDGITVDKDGRKRRKLTNDQACDAFENYLDKEWPQLKEMTERGVNWGWWLMEEDSDENQVVILFRSYTGAYTYYYIDRYTGETLYRCEQLPDGTPIEEPFEKMNIWDYVY
;
A
#
# COMPACT_ATOMS: atom_id res chain seq x y z
N MET A 1 102.51 -7.30 -67.88
CA MET A 1 101.23 -7.34 -68.62
C MET A 1 100.13 -6.90 -67.67
N GLU A 2 99.87 -5.59 -67.61
CA GLU A 2 98.73 -5.05 -66.87
C GLU A 2 97.45 -5.40 -67.62
N LYS A 3 96.63 -6.25 -67.01
CA LYS A 3 95.31 -6.62 -67.51
C LYS A 3 94.40 -5.41 -67.27
N LYS A 4 94.37 -4.45 -68.22
CA LYS A 4 93.37 -3.37 -68.21
C LYS A 4 91.99 -4.03 -68.23
N SER A 5 91.32 -4.04 -67.09
CA SER A 5 89.93 -4.44 -66.99
C SER A 5 89.13 -3.60 -67.98
N SER A 6 88.44 -4.24 -68.92
CA SER A 6 87.64 -3.52 -69.91
C SER A 6 86.64 -2.65 -69.17
N PRO A 7 86.60 -1.32 -69.41
CA PRO A 7 85.72 -0.40 -68.68
C PRO A 7 84.25 -0.83 -68.76
N ILE A 8 83.88 -1.55 -69.82
CA ILE A 8 82.54 -2.14 -70.01
C ILE A 8 82.21 -3.19 -68.95
N ILE A 9 83.16 -4.05 -68.55
CA ILE A 9 82.92 -5.11 -67.56
C ILE A 9 82.74 -4.50 -66.16
N ILE A 10 83.52 -3.47 -65.82
CA ILE A 10 83.38 -2.74 -64.55
C ILE A 10 82.03 -2.02 -64.50
N ILE A 11 81.62 -1.37 -65.60
CA ILE A 11 80.32 -0.69 -65.68
C ILE A 11 79.17 -1.69 -65.54
N CYS A 12 79.21 -2.85 -66.20
CA CYS A 12 78.16 -3.88 -66.09
C CYS A 12 78.04 -4.49 -64.68
N VAL A 13 79.16 -4.70 -63.96
CA VAL A 13 79.14 -5.21 -62.59
C VAL A 13 78.61 -4.14 -61.62
N LEU A 14 79.00 -2.88 -61.80
CA LEU A 14 78.49 -1.76 -61.00
C LEU A 14 77.00 -1.51 -61.24
N THR A 15 76.53 -1.57 -62.49
CA THR A 15 75.10 -1.40 -62.80
C THR A 15 74.27 -2.59 -62.30
N GLY A 16 74.79 -3.82 -62.36
CA GLY A 16 74.15 -5.00 -61.78
C GLY A 16 74.03 -4.92 -60.24
N LEU A 17 75.08 -4.51 -59.54
CA LEU A 17 75.05 -4.28 -58.09
C LEU A 17 74.11 -3.13 -57.71
N LEU A 18 74.09 -2.05 -58.49
CA LEU A 18 73.15 -0.95 -58.30
C LEU A 18 71.71 -1.43 -58.46
N LEU A 19 71.41 -2.27 -59.47
CA LEU A 19 70.09 -2.84 -59.71
C LEU A 19 69.65 -3.77 -58.58
N VAL A 20 70.53 -4.64 -58.07
CA VAL A 20 70.24 -5.51 -56.93
C VAL A 20 70.02 -4.68 -55.66
N ALA A 21 70.81 -3.62 -55.44
CA ALA A 21 70.59 -2.68 -54.35
C ALA A 21 69.26 -1.93 -54.51
N LEU A 22 68.90 -1.49 -55.72
CA LEU A 22 67.63 -0.80 -56.01
C LEU A 22 66.42 -1.71 -55.82
N VAL A 23 66.50 -2.96 -56.27
CA VAL A 23 65.47 -3.99 -56.09
C VAL A 23 65.38 -4.37 -54.61
N GLY A 24 66.50 -4.56 -53.92
CA GLY A 24 66.52 -4.81 -52.48
C GLY A 24 65.95 -3.63 -51.67
N MET A 25 66.21 -2.40 -52.09
CA MET A 25 65.67 -1.18 -51.50
C MET A 25 64.16 -1.02 -51.79
N LEU A 26 63.72 -1.36 -53.01
CA LEU A 26 62.30 -1.41 -53.39
C LEU A 26 61.55 -2.47 -52.59
N ILE A 27 62.11 -3.68 -52.44
CA ILE A 27 61.54 -4.75 -51.63
C ILE A 27 61.49 -4.34 -50.16
N PHE A 28 62.58 -3.76 -49.63
CA PHE A 28 62.67 -3.29 -48.25
C PHE A 28 61.65 -2.18 -47.94
N PHE A 29 61.48 -1.22 -48.85
CA PHE A 29 60.47 -0.16 -48.71
C PHE A 29 59.03 -0.64 -48.95
N ASN A 30 58.85 -1.78 -49.59
CA ASN A 30 57.55 -2.40 -49.84
C ASN A 30 57.19 -3.49 -48.79
N LEU A 31 57.99 -3.63 -47.72
CA LEU A 31 57.64 -4.49 -46.59
C LEU A 31 56.37 -3.96 -45.91
N PRO A 32 55.37 -4.83 -45.63
CA PRO A 32 54.11 -4.45 -44.97
C PRO A 32 54.31 -3.57 -43.74
N ALA A 33 55.27 -3.90 -42.88
CA ALA A 33 55.57 -3.14 -41.66
C ALA A 33 56.10 -1.71 -41.92
N GLN A 34 56.91 -1.49 -42.97
CA GLN A 34 57.41 -0.15 -43.33
C GLN A 34 56.30 0.69 -43.97
N ARG A 35 55.45 0.06 -44.78
CA ARG A 35 54.26 0.68 -45.36
C ARG A 35 53.29 1.14 -44.26
N ILE A 36 52.97 0.27 -43.31
CA ILE A 36 52.14 0.58 -42.15
C ILE A 36 52.73 1.73 -41.33
N ARG A 37 54.03 1.74 -41.04
CA ARG A 37 54.67 2.86 -40.31
C ARG A 37 54.49 4.21 -40.97
N ARG A 38 54.61 4.28 -42.31
CA ARG A 38 54.39 5.53 -43.06
C ARG A 38 52.93 5.95 -43.03
N MET A 39 52.02 5.00 -43.27
CA MET A 39 50.58 5.24 -43.23
C MET A 39 50.13 5.67 -41.83
N LEU A 40 50.67 5.09 -40.77
CA LEU A 40 50.42 5.48 -39.39
C LEU A 40 50.81 6.95 -39.12
N LYS A 41 51.96 7.39 -39.65
CA LYS A 41 52.37 8.80 -39.54
C LYS A 41 51.37 9.73 -40.25
N THR A 42 50.84 9.31 -41.39
CA THR A 42 49.82 10.06 -42.15
C THR A 42 48.48 10.07 -41.41
N ALA A 43 48.00 8.92 -40.92
CA ALA A 43 46.76 8.83 -40.14
C ALA A 43 46.83 9.71 -38.88
N ASN A 44 47.90 9.63 -38.09
CA ASN A 44 48.09 10.47 -36.91
C ASN A 44 48.12 11.97 -37.24
N LYS A 45 48.65 12.33 -38.41
CA LYS A 45 48.60 13.71 -38.89
C LYS A 45 47.16 14.15 -39.16
N HIS A 46 46.38 13.33 -39.88
CA HIS A 46 44.96 13.60 -40.14
C HIS A 46 44.15 13.72 -38.85
N ILE A 47 44.37 12.83 -37.87
CA ILE A 47 43.73 12.91 -36.54
C ILE A 47 44.09 14.22 -35.83
N ALA A 48 45.36 14.65 -35.87
CA ALA A 48 45.79 15.90 -35.26
C ALA A 48 45.27 17.16 -35.97
N GLU A 49 44.89 17.03 -37.24
CA GLU A 49 44.26 18.09 -38.04
C GLU A 49 42.72 18.01 -37.99
N GLU A 50 42.15 17.13 -37.17
CA GLU A 50 40.69 16.84 -37.06
C GLU A 50 40.05 16.38 -38.38
N ASN A 51 40.87 15.92 -39.33
CA ASN A 51 40.44 15.34 -40.60
C ASN A 51 40.16 13.84 -40.40
N TYR A 52 39.13 13.51 -39.62
CA TYR A 52 38.86 12.14 -39.17
C TYR A 52 38.46 11.20 -40.31
N ASP A 53 37.72 11.66 -41.31
CA ASP A 53 37.32 10.85 -42.46
C ASP A 53 38.55 10.31 -43.23
N GLU A 54 39.56 11.16 -43.46
CA GLU A 54 40.82 10.75 -44.11
C GLU A 54 41.67 9.83 -43.22
N ALA A 55 41.62 10.04 -41.90
CA ALA A 55 42.28 9.16 -40.94
C ALA A 55 41.65 7.75 -40.95
N ILE A 56 40.31 7.66 -40.91
CA ILE A 56 39.52 6.43 -40.99
C ILE A 56 39.88 5.64 -42.27
N LEU A 57 39.84 6.30 -43.44
CA LEU A 57 40.20 5.67 -44.71
C LEU A 57 41.65 5.15 -44.74
N THR A 58 42.57 5.85 -44.05
CA THR A 58 43.97 5.44 -43.96
C THR A 58 44.12 4.22 -43.05
N LEU A 59 43.44 4.21 -41.90
CA LEU A 59 43.46 3.13 -40.92
C LEU A 59 42.80 1.85 -41.45
N GLN A 60 41.66 1.94 -42.15
CA GLN A 60 41.02 0.80 -42.82
C GLN A 60 41.98 0.10 -43.79
N LYS A 61 42.70 0.86 -44.63
CA LYS A 61 43.74 0.32 -45.52
C LYS A 61 44.91 -0.31 -44.78
N MET A 62 45.21 0.14 -43.56
CA MET A 62 46.26 -0.48 -42.74
C MET A 62 45.80 -1.82 -42.16
N ILE A 63 44.53 -1.93 -41.76
CA ILE A 63 43.92 -3.18 -41.30
C ILE A 63 43.90 -4.22 -42.43
N GLU A 64 43.59 -3.82 -43.67
CA GLU A 64 43.71 -4.73 -44.84
C GLU A 64 45.12 -5.32 -45.01
N ILE A 65 46.17 -4.57 -44.64
CA ILE A 65 47.56 -5.01 -44.75
C ILE A 65 47.96 -5.91 -43.57
N ASP A 66 47.46 -5.61 -42.36
CA ASP A 66 47.78 -6.34 -41.13
C ASP A 66 46.54 -6.55 -40.25
N PRO A 67 45.65 -7.48 -40.64
CA PRO A 67 44.33 -7.64 -40.02
C PRO A 67 44.36 -8.24 -38.61
N LYS A 68 45.53 -8.69 -38.13
CA LYS A 68 45.70 -9.27 -36.78
C LYS A 68 46.22 -8.26 -35.76
N ASN A 69 46.41 -7.01 -36.18
CA ASN A 69 47.02 -5.98 -35.36
C ASN A 69 45.97 -5.24 -34.52
N GLU A 70 45.78 -5.73 -33.31
CA GLU A 70 44.83 -5.20 -32.32
C GLU A 70 44.87 -3.67 -32.17
N ASN A 71 46.07 -3.07 -32.17
CA ASN A 71 46.22 -1.62 -32.00
C ASN A 71 45.62 -0.82 -33.16
N LEU A 72 45.59 -1.35 -34.38
CA LEU A 72 44.97 -0.66 -35.52
C LEU A 72 43.45 -0.58 -35.39
N TYR A 73 42.84 -1.60 -34.79
CA TYR A 73 41.40 -1.60 -34.50
C TYR A 73 41.08 -0.59 -33.40
N ILE A 74 41.84 -0.59 -32.30
CA ILE A 74 41.67 0.41 -31.23
C ILE A 74 41.85 1.83 -31.78
N MET A 75 42.91 2.09 -32.55
CA MET A 75 43.12 3.42 -33.14
C MET A 75 41.98 3.84 -34.08
N LEU A 76 41.40 2.89 -34.82
CA LEU A 76 40.26 3.18 -35.69
C LEU A 76 38.98 3.44 -34.88
N ALA A 77 38.74 2.68 -33.82
CA ALA A 77 37.65 2.92 -32.87
C ALA A 77 37.76 4.33 -32.25
N ASP A 78 38.91 4.66 -31.66
CA ASP A 78 39.21 6.00 -31.12
C ASP A 78 38.99 7.12 -32.16
N THR A 79 39.22 6.82 -33.44
CA THR A 79 39.03 7.80 -34.53
C THR A 79 37.55 7.93 -34.89
N TYR A 80 36.76 6.85 -34.88
CA TYR A 80 35.31 6.92 -35.03
C TYR A 80 34.67 7.69 -33.88
N GLU A 81 35.11 7.44 -32.64
CA GLU A 81 34.65 8.16 -31.46
C GLU A 81 34.85 9.68 -31.61
N LYS A 82 36.06 10.09 -32.01
CA LYS A 82 36.39 11.51 -32.26
C LYS A 82 35.62 12.13 -33.43
N ASN A 83 35.22 11.32 -34.40
CA ASN A 83 34.36 11.76 -35.50
C ASN A 83 32.88 11.88 -35.08
N GLY A 84 32.50 11.37 -33.90
CA GLY A 84 31.11 11.27 -33.44
C GLY A 84 30.34 10.12 -34.09
N ASP A 85 31.02 9.20 -34.77
CA ASP A 85 30.43 8.05 -35.49
C ASP A 85 30.30 6.82 -34.57
N ILE A 86 29.66 6.97 -33.40
CA ILE A 86 29.60 5.92 -32.37
C ILE A 86 28.95 4.62 -32.88
N ASP A 87 27.89 4.72 -33.69
CA ASP A 87 27.24 3.54 -34.26
C ASP A 87 28.21 2.70 -35.11
N LYS A 88 29.07 3.35 -35.89
CA LYS A 88 30.09 2.67 -36.71
C LYS A 88 31.21 2.12 -35.86
N GLU A 89 31.57 2.80 -34.78
CA GLU A 89 32.55 2.32 -33.81
C GLU A 89 32.11 0.98 -33.21
N VAL A 90 30.86 0.93 -32.70
CA VAL A 90 30.29 -0.29 -32.11
C VAL A 90 30.20 -1.41 -33.14
N GLU A 91 29.66 -1.15 -34.34
CA GLU A 91 29.57 -2.15 -35.42
C GLU A 91 30.95 -2.72 -35.76
N PHE A 92 31.95 -1.85 -35.92
CA PHE A 92 33.32 -2.23 -36.23
C PHE A 92 33.98 -3.03 -35.11
N LEU A 93 33.80 -2.63 -33.85
CA LEU A 93 34.35 -3.34 -32.69
C LEU A 93 33.69 -4.72 -32.51
N GLN A 94 32.38 -4.85 -32.76
CA GLN A 94 31.67 -6.14 -32.75
C GLN A 94 32.23 -7.10 -33.81
N GLU A 95 32.48 -6.61 -35.04
CA GLU A 95 33.15 -7.39 -36.08
C GLU A 95 34.57 -7.78 -35.65
N ALA A 96 35.33 -6.84 -35.08
CA ALA A 96 36.69 -7.05 -34.63
C ALA A 96 36.82 -8.13 -33.53
N VAL A 97 35.92 -8.12 -32.54
CA VAL A 97 35.85 -9.16 -31.49
C VAL A 97 35.51 -10.52 -32.09
N THR A 98 34.64 -10.56 -33.10
CA THR A 98 34.29 -11.80 -33.81
C THR A 98 35.49 -12.37 -34.58
N LEU A 99 36.30 -11.51 -35.20
CA LEU A 99 37.50 -11.90 -35.95
C LEU A 99 38.67 -12.31 -35.05
N MET A 100 38.79 -11.70 -33.88
CA MET A 100 39.91 -11.87 -32.95
C MET A 100 39.43 -12.05 -31.49
N PRO A 101 38.73 -13.14 -31.18
CA PRO A 101 38.12 -13.35 -29.85
C PRO A 101 39.15 -13.49 -28.71
N GLU A 102 40.42 -13.75 -29.02
CA GLU A 102 41.50 -13.82 -28.03
C GLU A 102 42.05 -12.45 -27.60
N LYS A 103 41.61 -11.36 -28.26
CA LYS A 103 42.13 -10.00 -28.07
C LYS A 103 41.32 -9.22 -27.04
N GLN A 104 41.76 -9.34 -25.80
CA GLN A 104 41.07 -8.79 -24.63
C GLN A 104 40.85 -7.26 -24.71
N LYS A 105 41.76 -6.48 -25.32
CA LYS A 105 41.63 -5.02 -25.29
C LYS A 105 40.52 -4.51 -26.20
N ILE A 106 40.30 -5.15 -27.34
CA ILE A 106 39.19 -4.78 -28.24
C ILE A 106 37.86 -5.08 -27.54
N SER A 107 37.77 -6.19 -26.81
CA SER A 107 36.60 -6.49 -25.99
C SER A 107 36.40 -5.48 -24.87
N GLU A 108 37.47 -5.05 -24.18
CA GLU A 108 37.40 -4.00 -23.15
C GLU A 108 36.87 -2.68 -23.75
N VAL A 109 37.44 -2.23 -24.87
CA VAL A 109 37.01 -0.99 -25.56
C VAL A 109 35.54 -1.10 -26.00
N LEU A 110 35.13 -2.26 -26.55
CA LEU A 110 33.72 -2.48 -26.92
C LEU A 110 32.78 -2.34 -25.71
N LEU A 111 33.16 -2.85 -24.54
CA LEU A 111 32.32 -2.79 -23.34
C LEU A 111 32.24 -1.38 -22.73
N ASP A 112 33.20 -0.51 -23.03
CA ASP A 112 33.17 0.90 -22.61
C ASP A 112 32.16 1.73 -23.42
N VAL A 113 32.01 1.43 -24.70
CA VAL A 113 31.07 2.11 -25.63
C VAL A 113 29.76 1.37 -25.84
N TYR A 114 29.70 0.09 -25.48
CA TYR A 114 28.53 -0.78 -25.61
C TYR A 114 28.42 -1.70 -24.39
N PRO A 115 28.06 -1.15 -23.22
CA PRO A 115 28.01 -1.91 -21.99
C PRO A 115 26.87 -2.94 -22.02
N GLU A 116 27.13 -4.13 -21.48
CA GLU A 116 26.18 -5.26 -21.49
C GLU A 116 25.66 -5.57 -20.08
N VAL A 117 24.45 -6.11 -20.01
CA VAL A 117 23.85 -6.61 -18.77
C VAL A 117 23.66 -8.12 -18.86
N THR A 118 24.19 -8.83 -17.86
CA THR A 118 23.98 -10.27 -17.64
C THR A 118 22.95 -10.49 -16.54
N LEU A 119 21.97 -11.35 -16.79
CA LEU A 119 20.95 -11.76 -15.83
C LEU A 119 21.35 -13.06 -15.13
N SER A 120 21.13 -13.18 -13.82
CA SER A 120 21.38 -14.41 -13.06
C SER A 120 20.40 -15.55 -13.38
N LYS A 121 19.28 -15.22 -14.01
CA LYS A 121 18.21 -16.13 -14.41
C LYS A 121 17.76 -15.78 -15.81
N ASN A 122 17.45 -16.79 -16.62
CA ASN A 122 16.89 -16.59 -17.95
C ASN A 122 15.40 -16.27 -17.85
N SER A 123 14.88 -15.53 -18.82
CA SER A 123 13.43 -15.38 -19.00
C SER A 123 12.77 -16.75 -19.20
N GLY A 124 11.50 -16.85 -18.79
CA GLY A 124 10.75 -18.09 -18.88
C GLY A 124 9.73 -18.29 -17.76
N THR A 125 9.21 -19.51 -17.66
CA THR A 125 8.23 -19.89 -16.63
C THR A 125 8.88 -20.60 -15.46
N TYR A 126 8.51 -20.22 -14.25
CA TYR A 126 9.03 -20.78 -13.00
C TYR A 126 7.89 -21.22 -12.09
N THR A 127 8.11 -22.32 -11.35
CA THR A 127 7.17 -22.86 -10.35
C THR A 127 7.56 -22.52 -8.92
N ASP A 128 8.62 -21.74 -8.77
CA ASP A 128 9.16 -21.26 -7.50
C ASP A 128 9.41 -19.74 -7.64
N PRO A 129 9.49 -19.01 -6.51
CA PRO A 129 9.93 -17.63 -6.52
C PRO A 129 11.29 -17.45 -7.19
N VAL A 130 11.44 -16.34 -7.92
CA VAL A 130 12.69 -16.00 -8.61
C VAL A 130 13.31 -14.77 -7.98
N THR A 131 14.57 -14.88 -7.59
CA THR A 131 15.42 -13.72 -7.25
C THR A 131 16.31 -13.41 -8.45
N LEU A 132 16.02 -12.32 -9.14
CA LEU A 132 16.77 -11.83 -10.29
C LEU A 132 17.89 -10.91 -9.83
N SER A 133 19.12 -11.25 -10.18
CA SER A 133 20.28 -10.38 -10.02
C SER A 133 20.81 -9.99 -11.39
N MET A 134 21.27 -8.74 -11.52
CA MET A 134 21.86 -8.21 -12.75
C MET A 134 23.30 -7.78 -12.48
N SER A 135 24.17 -8.01 -13.46
CA SER A 135 25.56 -7.55 -13.45
C SER A 135 25.90 -6.91 -14.79
N SER A 136 26.58 -5.78 -14.77
CA SER A 136 27.04 -5.07 -15.96
C SER A 136 28.45 -5.50 -16.34
N SER A 137 28.83 -5.20 -17.58
CA SER A 137 30.23 -5.16 -17.97
C SER A 137 30.94 -3.95 -17.36
N GLY A 138 32.15 -4.20 -16.83
CA GLY A 138 32.98 -3.15 -16.22
C GLY A 138 32.33 -2.54 -14.97
N GLU A 139 32.45 -1.23 -14.82
CA GLU A 139 31.87 -0.46 -13.71
C GLU A 139 30.55 0.26 -14.11
N SER A 140 29.94 -0.16 -15.22
CA SER A 140 28.73 0.48 -15.77
C SER A 140 27.53 0.39 -14.81
N GLU A 141 26.69 1.41 -14.80
CA GLU A 141 25.47 1.43 -14.01
C GLU A 141 24.34 0.72 -14.75
N ILE A 142 23.48 0.00 -14.04
CA ILE A 142 22.34 -0.71 -14.65
C ILE A 142 21.06 0.05 -14.35
N PHE A 143 20.25 0.27 -15.38
CA PHE A 143 18.93 0.87 -15.28
C PHE A 143 17.88 -0.13 -15.75
N TYR A 144 16.72 -0.10 -15.12
CA TYR A 144 15.62 -0.99 -15.47
C TYR A 144 14.25 -0.37 -15.22
N LYS A 145 13.25 -0.93 -15.88
CA LYS A 145 11.85 -0.58 -15.74
C LYS A 145 11.01 -1.86 -15.74
N LEU A 146 10.19 -2.02 -14.70
CA LEU A 146 9.22 -3.11 -14.61
C LEU A 146 7.92 -2.72 -15.31
N SER A 147 7.29 -3.68 -16.00
CA SER A 147 5.98 -3.51 -16.62
C SER A 147 4.94 -3.04 -15.60
N GLY A 148 4.31 -1.90 -15.87
CA GLY A 148 3.36 -1.24 -14.96
C GLY A 148 3.96 -0.10 -14.13
N SER A 149 5.29 0.06 -14.12
CA SER A 149 5.94 1.28 -13.61
C SER A 149 6.03 2.35 -14.70
N ASN A 150 5.77 3.59 -14.34
CA ASN A 150 5.99 4.73 -15.23
C ASN A 150 7.44 5.24 -15.20
N ASN A 151 8.21 4.86 -14.17
CA ASN A 151 9.55 5.36 -13.94
C ASN A 151 10.59 4.25 -14.06
N GLU A 152 11.71 4.63 -14.63
CA GLU A 152 12.95 3.87 -14.62
C GLU A 152 13.61 3.93 -13.23
N SER A 153 14.36 2.89 -12.90
CA SER A 153 15.06 2.74 -11.62
C SER A 153 16.50 2.31 -11.85
N LYS A 154 17.42 2.88 -11.08
CA LYS A 154 18.79 2.39 -11.00
C LYS A 154 18.84 1.11 -10.17
N TYR A 155 19.43 0.06 -10.73
CA TYR A 155 19.60 -1.22 -10.05
C TYR A 155 20.65 -1.12 -8.95
N SER A 156 20.30 -1.61 -7.77
CA SER A 156 21.16 -1.59 -6.57
C SER A 156 21.04 -2.83 -5.70
N SER A 157 20.03 -3.66 -5.93
CA SER A 157 19.78 -4.90 -5.19
C SER A 157 18.95 -5.87 -6.03
N PRO A 158 19.05 -7.19 -5.78
CA PRO A 158 18.27 -8.19 -6.49
C PRO A 158 16.75 -7.94 -6.41
N ILE A 159 16.05 -8.32 -7.48
CA ILE A 159 14.60 -8.14 -7.62
C ILE A 159 13.92 -9.48 -7.34
N GLU A 160 12.91 -9.48 -6.46
CA GLU A 160 12.15 -10.69 -6.11
C GLU A 160 10.82 -10.77 -6.85
N PHE A 161 10.64 -11.85 -7.63
CA PHE A 161 9.38 -12.25 -8.24
C PHE A 161 8.79 -13.41 -7.43
N GLY A 162 8.06 -13.05 -6.37
CA GLY A 162 7.53 -14.02 -5.40
C GLY A 162 6.06 -14.40 -5.57
N LYS A 163 5.33 -13.82 -6.53
CA LYS A 163 3.88 -14.00 -6.67
C LYS A 163 3.55 -14.58 -8.05
N ASN A 164 2.43 -15.28 -8.13
CA ASN A 164 1.89 -15.68 -9.44
C ASN A 164 1.66 -14.47 -10.33
N GLY A 165 2.12 -14.55 -11.58
CA GLY A 165 2.00 -13.44 -12.51
C GLY A 165 3.05 -13.41 -13.59
N GLU A 166 2.98 -12.37 -14.41
CA GLU A 166 3.95 -12.11 -15.47
C GLU A 166 4.69 -10.80 -15.16
N TYR A 167 6.01 -10.89 -15.12
CA TYR A 167 6.91 -9.78 -14.83
C TYR A 167 7.76 -9.53 -16.06
N THR A 168 7.57 -8.39 -16.71
CA THR A 168 8.45 -7.96 -17.80
C THR A 168 9.36 -6.86 -17.30
N ILE A 169 10.67 -7.03 -17.54
CA ILE A 169 11.70 -6.05 -17.20
C ILE A 169 12.35 -5.57 -18.50
N GLU A 170 12.33 -4.26 -18.72
CA GLU A 170 13.19 -3.55 -19.66
C GLU A 170 14.45 -3.14 -18.91
N TYR A 171 15.63 -3.36 -19.48
CA TYR A 171 16.90 -3.05 -18.81
C TYR A 171 18.01 -2.74 -19.81
N TYR A 172 18.97 -1.92 -19.37
CA TYR A 172 20.19 -1.58 -20.11
C TYR A 172 21.30 -1.16 -19.12
N ALA A 173 22.51 -0.99 -19.63
CA ALA A 173 23.64 -0.44 -18.87
C ALA A 173 24.06 0.93 -19.42
N LEU A 174 24.59 1.78 -18.55
CA LEU A 174 25.16 3.08 -18.88
C LEU A 174 26.61 3.09 -18.41
N SER A 175 27.55 3.28 -19.32
CA SER A 175 28.98 3.34 -18.98
C SER A 175 29.34 4.67 -18.29
N GLU A 176 30.51 4.74 -17.66
CA GLU A 176 30.99 5.97 -17.00
C GLU A 176 31.12 7.16 -17.97
N ASN A 177 31.39 6.88 -19.24
CA ASN A 177 31.52 7.87 -20.30
C ASN A 177 30.16 8.31 -20.87
N GLY A 178 29.06 7.74 -20.38
CA GLY A 178 27.69 8.08 -20.77
C GLY A 178 27.16 7.32 -21.98
N TYR A 179 27.83 6.24 -22.40
CA TYR A 179 27.33 5.40 -23.49
C TYR A 179 26.26 4.43 -22.98
N GLU A 180 25.13 4.40 -23.68
CA GLU A 180 24.02 3.50 -23.40
C GLU A 180 24.20 2.18 -24.17
N GLY A 181 24.11 1.07 -23.44
CA GLY A 181 24.08 -0.26 -24.01
C GLY A 181 22.73 -0.63 -24.63
N GLU A 182 22.63 -1.85 -25.14
CA GLU A 182 21.39 -2.34 -25.72
C GLU A 182 20.25 -2.40 -24.70
N HIS A 183 19.09 -1.84 -25.06
CA HIS A 183 17.86 -2.01 -24.30
C HIS A 183 17.27 -3.40 -24.56
N LYS A 184 17.28 -4.24 -23.53
CA LYS A 184 16.78 -5.60 -23.58
C LYS A 184 15.50 -5.76 -22.77
N THR A 185 14.73 -6.77 -23.13
CA THR A 185 13.53 -7.17 -22.40
C THR A 185 13.64 -8.62 -21.95
N ALA A 186 13.22 -8.90 -20.72
CA ALA A 186 13.08 -10.25 -20.21
C ALA A 186 11.74 -10.41 -19.51
N THR A 187 11.06 -11.54 -19.76
CA THR A 187 9.77 -11.85 -19.17
C THR A 187 9.86 -13.10 -18.29
N TYR A 188 9.37 -12.98 -17.07
CA TYR A 188 9.31 -14.04 -16.06
C TYR A 188 7.86 -14.34 -15.74
N THR A 189 7.42 -15.56 -16.01
CA THR A 189 6.08 -16.02 -15.62
C THR A 189 6.21 -16.89 -14.38
N ILE A 190 5.70 -16.44 -13.25
CA ILE A 190 5.69 -17.22 -12.01
C ILE A 190 4.35 -17.93 -11.89
N LYS A 191 4.39 -19.25 -11.74
CA LYS A 191 3.26 -20.16 -11.53
C LYS A 191 3.60 -21.13 -10.40
N LEU A 192 3.59 -20.60 -9.19
CA LEU A 192 3.94 -21.31 -7.97
C LEU A 192 3.18 -22.64 -7.86
N ASP A 193 3.92 -23.68 -7.46
CA ASP A 193 3.38 -25.03 -7.30
C ASP A 193 2.38 -25.12 -6.13
N GLU A 194 1.10 -25.36 -6.44
CA GLU A 194 0.01 -25.52 -5.46
C GLU A 194 0.21 -26.70 -4.49
N SER A 195 1.08 -27.67 -4.81
CA SER A 195 1.43 -28.74 -3.87
C SER A 195 2.45 -28.32 -2.81
N LYS A 196 3.13 -27.19 -3.03
CA LYS A 196 4.21 -26.68 -2.19
C LYS A 196 3.84 -25.36 -1.50
N TYR A 197 3.04 -24.54 -2.17
CA TYR A 197 2.65 -23.21 -1.72
C TYR A 197 1.13 -23.14 -1.51
N HIS A 198 0.71 -22.23 -0.63
CA HIS A 198 -0.69 -22.10 -0.23
C HIS A 198 -1.39 -20.98 -0.99
N PHE A 199 -2.65 -21.18 -1.40
CA PHE A 199 -3.40 -20.17 -2.17
C PHE A 199 -4.86 -20.10 -1.77
N ASN A 200 -5.36 -18.89 -1.52
CA ASN A 200 -6.76 -18.64 -1.15
C ASN A 200 -7.28 -19.54 -0.02
N GLU A 201 -6.41 -19.85 0.95
CA GLU A 201 -6.69 -20.86 1.95
C GLU A 201 -6.22 -20.45 3.35
N TRP A 202 -6.83 -21.09 4.33
CA TRP A 202 -6.45 -20.98 5.72
C TRP A 202 -5.44 -22.07 6.05
N VAL A 203 -4.32 -21.70 6.66
CA VAL A 203 -3.24 -22.62 7.02
C VAL A 203 -2.95 -22.45 8.52
N ASP A 204 -2.93 -23.56 9.24
CA ASP A 204 -2.50 -23.57 10.64
C ASP A 204 -1.01 -23.89 10.71
N GLU A 205 -0.21 -22.92 11.15
CA GLU A 205 1.22 -23.03 11.32
C GLU A 205 1.61 -23.04 12.81
N SER A 206 2.90 -23.27 13.10
CA SER A 206 3.39 -23.36 14.48
C SER A 206 3.20 -22.09 15.32
N ASN A 207 3.15 -20.92 14.68
CA ASN A 207 3.00 -19.60 15.26
C ASN A 207 1.55 -19.11 15.29
N GLY A 208 0.64 -19.80 14.60
CA GLY A 208 -0.78 -19.46 14.57
C GLY A 208 -1.41 -19.72 13.21
N ARG A 209 -2.60 -19.16 13.02
CA ARG A 209 -3.41 -19.38 11.82
C ARG A 209 -3.21 -18.25 10.82
N HIS A 210 -2.89 -18.61 9.59
CA HIS A 210 -2.63 -17.69 8.48
C HIS A 210 -3.72 -17.81 7.41
N TYR A 211 -3.88 -16.77 6.61
CA TYR A 211 -4.61 -16.84 5.35
C TYR A 211 -3.69 -16.43 4.22
N TYR A 212 -3.56 -17.30 3.22
CA TYR A 212 -2.79 -17.03 2.02
C TYR A 212 -3.70 -16.52 0.92
N ASP A 213 -3.33 -15.41 0.29
CA ASP A 213 -4.10 -14.85 -0.83
C ASP A 213 -3.93 -15.64 -2.13
N GLU A 214 -4.50 -15.15 -3.23
CA GLU A 214 -4.38 -15.75 -4.56
C GLU A 214 -2.96 -15.77 -5.13
N ASN A 215 -2.07 -14.99 -4.51
CA ASN A 215 -0.67 -14.86 -4.91
C ASN A 215 0.26 -15.71 -4.03
N GLY A 216 -0.29 -16.42 -3.06
CA GLY A 216 0.47 -17.22 -2.10
C GLY A 216 1.23 -16.39 -1.07
N VAL A 217 0.74 -15.18 -0.80
CA VAL A 217 1.27 -14.31 0.25
C VAL A 217 0.39 -14.41 1.48
N SER A 218 1.01 -14.62 2.64
CA SER A 218 0.30 -14.54 3.92
C SER A 218 -0.23 -13.12 4.12
N VAL A 219 -1.54 -13.00 4.30
CA VAL A 219 -2.21 -11.72 4.49
C VAL A 219 -1.83 -11.10 5.84
N THR A 220 -1.60 -9.80 5.84
CA THR A 220 -1.40 -8.97 7.04
C THR A 220 -2.47 -7.89 7.13
N GLY A 221 -2.79 -7.41 8.33
CA GLY A 221 -3.81 -6.38 8.53
C GLY A 221 -5.24 -6.88 8.29
N TRP A 222 -6.15 -5.99 7.89
CA TRP A 222 -7.57 -6.30 7.73
C TRP A 222 -7.88 -7.02 6.41
N LEU A 223 -8.68 -8.08 6.49
CA LEU A 223 -9.13 -8.85 5.33
C LEU A 223 -10.62 -9.15 5.43
N LYS A 224 -11.35 -8.92 4.32
CA LYS A 224 -12.76 -9.30 4.21
C LYS A 224 -12.91 -10.57 3.38
N LEU A 225 -13.29 -11.67 4.01
CA LEU A 225 -13.57 -12.95 3.34
C LEU A 225 -15.04 -13.31 3.47
N LYS A 226 -15.71 -13.50 2.32
CA LYS A 226 -17.12 -13.93 2.26
C LYS A 226 -18.05 -13.11 3.17
N GLY A 227 -17.84 -11.78 3.20
CA GLY A 227 -18.63 -10.84 4.00
C GLY A 227 -18.17 -10.67 5.45
N LYS A 228 -17.16 -11.41 5.92
CA LYS A 228 -16.66 -11.38 7.30
C LYS A 228 -15.28 -10.75 7.36
N TRP A 229 -15.04 -9.94 8.38
CA TRP A 229 -13.75 -9.29 8.59
C TRP A 229 -12.87 -10.09 9.55
N TYR A 230 -11.59 -10.13 9.23
CA TYR A 230 -10.51 -10.74 9.98
C TYR A 230 -9.37 -9.73 10.10
N LEU A 231 -8.56 -9.85 11.14
CA LEU A 231 -7.39 -9.02 11.35
C LEU A 231 -6.17 -9.92 11.55
N PHE A 232 -5.05 -9.59 10.90
CA PHE A 232 -3.79 -10.32 10.96
C PHE A 232 -2.67 -9.40 11.45
N ASP A 233 -1.69 -9.94 12.17
CA ASP A 233 -0.51 -9.19 12.59
C ASP A 233 0.50 -8.99 11.45
N GLY A 234 1.64 -8.34 11.74
CA GLY A 234 2.68 -8.07 10.75
C GLY A 234 3.41 -9.31 10.23
N ASN A 235 3.29 -10.45 10.91
CA ASN A 235 3.80 -11.75 10.47
C ASN A 235 2.72 -12.58 9.77
N GLY A 236 1.49 -12.07 9.69
CA GLY A 236 0.36 -12.73 9.05
C GLY A 236 -0.43 -13.68 9.94
N VAL A 237 -0.21 -13.65 11.26
CA VAL A 237 -0.97 -14.47 12.21
C VAL A 237 -2.32 -13.83 12.49
N MET A 238 -3.40 -14.60 12.37
CA MET A 238 -4.77 -14.16 12.64
C MET A 238 -4.93 -13.78 14.12
N LEU A 239 -5.41 -12.56 14.35
CA LEU A 239 -5.63 -11.99 15.67
C LEU A 239 -7.05 -12.27 16.17
N THR A 240 -7.15 -12.47 17.49
CA THR A 240 -8.42 -12.60 18.23
C THR A 240 -8.46 -11.63 19.41
N GLY A 241 -9.62 -11.49 20.06
CA GLY A 241 -9.84 -10.63 21.23
C GLY A 241 -10.02 -9.15 20.89
N PHE A 242 -9.89 -8.30 21.92
CA PHE A 242 -9.93 -6.84 21.76
C PHE A 242 -8.69 -6.34 21.02
N ARG A 243 -8.89 -5.50 20.01
CA ARG A 243 -7.83 -4.92 19.18
C ARG A 243 -8.05 -3.43 18.98
N GLU A 244 -6.98 -2.67 19.03
CA GLU A 244 -7.01 -1.25 18.73
C GLU A 244 -6.37 -1.01 17.37
N ASP A 245 -7.08 -0.28 16.51
CA ASP A 245 -6.58 0.14 15.21
C ASP A 245 -7.09 1.55 14.91
N LYS A 246 -6.16 2.47 14.61
CA LYS A 246 -6.43 3.89 14.29
C LYS A 246 -7.37 4.60 15.29
N GLY A 247 -7.22 4.30 16.58
CA GLY A 247 -8.01 4.91 17.66
C GLY A 247 -9.39 4.28 17.91
N ASN A 248 -9.78 3.28 17.12
CA ASN A 248 -10.98 2.49 17.33
C ASN A 248 -10.66 1.16 18.00
N THR A 249 -11.56 0.68 18.85
CA THR A 249 -11.45 -0.65 19.48
C THR A 249 -12.38 -1.62 18.77
N TYR A 250 -11.90 -2.78 18.35
CA TYR A 250 -12.64 -3.85 17.70
C TYR A 250 -12.58 -5.12 18.55
N TYR A 251 -13.48 -6.07 18.31
CA TYR A 251 -13.39 -7.39 18.91
C TYR A 251 -13.48 -8.49 17.85
N LEU A 252 -12.47 -9.35 17.86
CA LEU A 252 -12.33 -10.49 16.99
C LEU A 252 -12.65 -11.75 17.82
N ARG A 253 -13.63 -12.55 17.41
CA ARG A 253 -13.98 -13.79 18.11
C ARG A 253 -12.84 -14.81 18.06
N SER A 254 -13.00 -15.93 18.76
CA SER A 254 -12.05 -17.04 18.73
C SER A 254 -11.83 -17.64 17.33
N ASP A 255 -12.83 -17.54 16.45
CA ASP A 255 -12.74 -17.92 15.03
C ASP A 255 -12.18 -16.80 14.13
N GLY A 256 -11.71 -15.70 14.73
CA GLY A 256 -11.11 -14.54 14.06
C GLY A 256 -12.11 -13.56 13.44
N ILE A 257 -13.42 -13.85 13.51
CA ILE A 257 -14.43 -12.99 12.89
C ILE A 257 -14.66 -11.75 13.75
N MET A 258 -14.57 -10.58 13.14
CA MET A 258 -14.94 -9.30 13.75
C MET A 258 -16.44 -9.25 14.03
N VAL A 259 -16.80 -8.81 15.23
CA VAL A 259 -18.20 -8.67 15.66
C VAL A 259 -18.75 -7.27 15.36
N ILE A 260 -20.07 -7.20 15.27
CA ILE A 260 -20.87 -5.97 15.24
C ILE A 260 -22.06 -6.13 16.21
N GLY A 261 -22.71 -5.03 16.57
CA GLY A 261 -23.84 -4.99 17.47
C GLY A 261 -23.49 -5.33 18.93
N TRP A 262 -24.51 -5.74 19.70
CA TRP A 262 -24.36 -6.13 21.10
C TRP A 262 -23.63 -7.46 21.27
N GLN A 263 -22.62 -7.50 22.14
CA GLN A 263 -21.81 -8.68 22.45
C GLN A 263 -21.55 -8.82 23.95
N ASP A 264 -21.70 -10.04 24.46
CA ASP A 264 -21.37 -10.39 25.85
C ASP A 264 -19.96 -10.98 25.90
N ILE A 265 -19.02 -10.24 26.51
CA ILE A 265 -17.60 -10.57 26.56
C ILE A 265 -17.14 -10.51 28.01
N ASN A 266 -16.70 -11.65 28.55
CA ASN A 266 -16.20 -11.79 29.93
C ASN A 266 -17.17 -11.24 31.00
N GLY A 267 -18.48 -11.46 30.80
CA GLY A 267 -19.52 -11.04 31.76
C GLY A 267 -19.90 -9.56 31.70
N LYS A 268 -19.34 -8.80 30.75
CA LYS A 268 -19.74 -7.42 30.43
C LYS A 268 -20.34 -7.38 29.03
N ARG A 269 -21.26 -6.43 28.81
CA ARG A 269 -21.93 -6.25 27.52
C ARG A 269 -21.39 -5.02 26.81
N TYR A 270 -21.04 -5.16 25.54
CA TYR A 270 -20.42 -4.11 24.72
C TYR A 270 -21.22 -3.93 23.43
N TYR A 271 -21.18 -2.73 22.85
CA TYR A 271 -21.80 -2.46 21.55
C TYR A 271 -20.75 -2.03 20.52
N PHE A 272 -20.79 -2.68 19.37
CA PHE A 272 -19.95 -2.37 18.21
C PHE A 272 -20.84 -1.85 17.07
N ASP A 273 -20.47 -0.76 16.43
CA ASP A 273 -21.24 -0.19 15.32
C ASP A 273 -21.12 -1.03 14.03
N GLU A 274 -21.71 -0.57 12.93
CA GLU A 274 -21.67 -1.26 11.62
C GLU A 274 -20.25 -1.39 11.04
N SER A 275 -19.33 -0.51 11.45
CA SER A 275 -17.91 -0.58 11.09
C SER A 275 -17.15 -1.57 11.97
N GLY A 276 -17.76 -2.05 13.06
CA GLY A 276 -17.14 -2.89 14.07
C GLY A 276 -16.43 -2.11 15.18
N ALA A 277 -16.52 -0.78 15.19
CA ALA A 277 -15.89 0.04 16.22
C ALA A 277 -16.74 0.02 17.51
N MET A 278 -16.09 -0.22 18.64
CA MET A 278 -16.71 -0.25 19.96
C MET A 278 -17.11 1.16 20.39
N LEU A 279 -18.38 1.35 20.70
CA LEU A 279 -18.93 2.61 21.16
C LEU A 279 -18.64 2.82 22.65
N LYS A 280 -18.37 4.08 23.03
CA LYS A 280 -18.03 4.50 24.40
C LYS A 280 -18.71 5.82 24.74
N ASN A 281 -19.03 6.03 26.01
CA ASN A 281 -19.60 7.27 26.57
C ASN A 281 -20.85 7.79 25.85
N GLN A 282 -21.78 6.90 25.48
CA GLN A 282 -22.99 7.32 24.78
C GLN A 282 -24.18 6.37 24.98
N TRP A 283 -25.37 6.87 24.65
CA TRP A 283 -26.60 6.10 24.59
C TRP A 283 -26.70 5.30 23.30
N ILE A 284 -27.15 4.05 23.41
CA ILE A 284 -27.50 3.15 22.32
C ILE A 284 -29.02 3.01 22.33
N ASP A 285 -29.66 3.30 21.20
CA ASP A 285 -31.11 3.21 20.98
C ASP A 285 -31.96 3.94 22.05
N ASP A 286 -31.47 5.08 22.58
CA ASP A 286 -32.05 5.84 23.72
C ASP A 286 -32.37 4.99 24.98
N THR A 287 -31.78 3.80 25.10
CA THR A 287 -32.17 2.82 26.12
C THR A 287 -31.01 2.36 26.98
N PHE A 288 -29.82 2.15 26.41
CA PHE A 288 -28.66 1.61 27.13
C PHE A 288 -27.50 2.58 27.06
N TYR A 289 -26.77 2.78 28.15
CA TYR A 289 -25.58 3.63 28.16
C TYR A 289 -24.31 2.78 28.20
N VAL A 290 -23.39 2.99 27.26
CA VAL A 290 -22.05 2.38 27.27
C VAL A 290 -21.04 3.34 27.89
N GLY A 291 -20.30 2.90 28.91
CA GLY A 291 -19.37 3.71 29.67
C GLY A 291 -18.05 4.01 28.96
N ALA A 292 -17.10 4.60 29.68
CA ALA A 292 -15.79 4.97 29.15
C ALA A 292 -14.93 3.76 28.76
N ASP A 293 -15.11 2.63 29.45
CA ASP A 293 -14.50 1.33 29.11
C ASP A 293 -15.27 0.59 28.01
N GLY A 294 -16.37 1.17 27.50
CA GLY A 294 -17.29 0.59 26.51
C GLY A 294 -18.29 -0.40 27.08
N ALA A 295 -18.20 -0.75 28.37
CA ALA A 295 -19.14 -1.68 28.98
C ALA A 295 -20.47 -0.97 29.24
N MET A 296 -21.57 -1.69 29.00
CA MET A 296 -22.91 -1.24 29.33
C MET A 296 -23.04 -1.04 30.85
N LEU A 297 -23.53 0.12 31.25
CA LEU A 297 -23.84 0.43 32.64
C LEU A 297 -25.12 -0.29 33.08
N VAL A 298 -25.13 -0.79 34.32
CA VAL A 298 -26.27 -1.45 34.96
C VAL A 298 -26.37 -0.98 36.41
N ASP A 299 -27.60 -0.84 36.92
CA ASP A 299 -27.92 -0.50 38.31
C ASP A 299 -27.10 0.69 38.85
N THR A 300 -27.05 1.77 38.06
CA THR A 300 -26.20 2.94 38.34
C THR A 300 -26.76 4.21 37.70
N VAL A 301 -26.15 5.35 38.01
CA VAL A 301 -26.40 6.64 37.36
C VAL A 301 -25.34 6.87 36.27
N THR A 302 -25.78 7.28 35.09
CA THR A 302 -24.94 7.65 33.94
C THR A 302 -24.26 9.02 34.16
N PRO A 303 -23.20 9.37 33.41
CA PRO A 303 -22.52 10.66 33.56
C PRO A 303 -23.41 11.90 33.33
N ASP A 304 -24.48 11.76 32.55
CA ASP A 304 -25.52 12.78 32.32
C ASP A 304 -26.64 12.76 33.39
N GLY A 305 -26.49 11.98 34.45
CA GLY A 305 -27.38 12.01 35.63
C GLY A 305 -28.63 11.13 35.52
N ILE A 306 -28.71 10.25 34.53
CA ILE A 306 -29.88 9.38 34.31
C ILE A 306 -29.65 8.02 34.97
N THR A 307 -30.67 7.47 35.64
CA THR A 307 -30.55 6.15 36.25
C THR A 307 -30.80 5.05 35.21
N VAL A 308 -29.98 3.99 35.23
CA VAL A 308 -30.22 2.74 34.49
C VAL A 308 -30.47 1.60 35.47
N ASP A 309 -31.38 0.69 35.13
CA ASP A 309 -31.74 -0.43 36.00
C ASP A 309 -30.77 -1.62 35.92
N LYS A 310 -31.07 -2.70 36.65
CA LYS A 310 -30.27 -3.94 36.67
C LYS A 310 -30.11 -4.61 35.29
N ASP A 311 -31.02 -4.34 34.36
CA ASP A 311 -30.96 -4.85 32.99
C ASP A 311 -30.28 -3.83 32.04
N GLY A 312 -29.83 -2.68 32.57
CA GLY A 312 -29.19 -1.58 31.85
C GLY A 312 -30.16 -0.61 31.19
N ARG A 313 -31.48 -0.78 31.39
CA ARG A 313 -32.48 0.06 30.72
C ARG A 313 -32.57 1.42 31.40
N LYS A 314 -32.58 2.46 30.57
CA LYS A 314 -32.85 3.86 30.95
C LYS A 314 -34.13 3.96 31.77
N ARG A 315 -34.02 4.46 32.99
CA ARG A 315 -35.16 4.91 33.80
C ARG A 315 -35.31 6.40 33.64
N ARG A 316 -36.45 6.81 33.10
CA ARG A 316 -36.87 8.21 33.05
C ARG A 316 -37.41 8.58 34.42
N LYS A 317 -37.07 9.78 34.91
CA LYS A 317 -37.65 10.35 36.14
C LYS A 317 -38.56 11.50 35.72
N LEU A 318 -39.86 11.40 36.02
CA LEU A 318 -40.84 12.47 35.83
C LEU A 318 -40.38 13.72 36.59
N THR A 319 -40.18 14.81 35.85
CA THR A 319 -40.11 16.15 36.47
C THR A 319 -41.50 16.55 36.98
N ASN A 320 -41.54 17.55 37.86
CA ASN A 320 -42.83 18.10 38.32
C ASN A 320 -43.65 18.60 37.14
N ASP A 321 -43.03 19.35 36.23
CA ASP A 321 -43.69 19.90 35.03
C ASP A 321 -44.24 18.79 34.13
N GLN A 322 -43.47 17.74 33.86
CA GLN A 322 -43.93 16.61 33.05
C GLN A 322 -45.10 15.86 33.70
N ALA A 323 -45.09 15.72 35.02
CA ALA A 323 -46.20 15.09 35.74
C ALA A 323 -47.46 15.97 35.72
N CYS A 324 -47.30 17.29 35.85
CA CYS A 324 -48.37 18.27 35.73
C CYS A 324 -49.00 18.27 34.34
N ASP A 325 -48.20 18.45 33.29
CA ASP A 325 -48.66 18.50 31.89
C ASP A 325 -49.39 17.20 31.50
N ALA A 326 -48.83 16.06 31.90
CA ALA A 326 -49.45 14.77 31.63
C ALA A 326 -50.73 14.53 32.45
N PHE A 327 -50.83 15.08 33.66
CA PHE A 327 -52.07 15.05 34.43
C PHE A 327 -53.15 15.93 33.80
N GLU A 328 -52.80 17.11 33.28
CA GLU A 328 -53.74 17.94 32.50
C GLU A 328 -54.26 17.18 31.27
N ASN A 329 -53.37 16.55 30.51
CA ASN A 329 -53.74 15.73 29.35
C ASN A 329 -54.67 14.56 29.72
N TYR A 330 -54.44 13.94 30.89
CA TYR A 330 -55.34 12.92 31.43
C TYR A 330 -56.73 13.49 31.74
N LEU A 331 -56.81 14.64 32.43
CA LEU A 331 -58.09 15.29 32.73
C LEU A 331 -58.86 15.65 31.46
N ASP A 332 -58.18 16.18 30.45
CA ASP A 332 -58.79 16.55 29.17
C ASP A 332 -59.32 15.34 28.40
N LYS A 333 -58.60 14.21 28.45
CA LYS A 333 -58.98 12.98 27.74
C LYS A 333 -60.08 12.21 28.45
N GLU A 334 -59.96 12.00 29.76
CA GLU A 334 -60.88 11.15 30.53
C GLU A 334 -62.10 11.93 31.06
N TRP A 335 -61.97 13.25 31.25
CA TRP A 335 -63.04 14.13 31.72
C TRP A 335 -63.19 15.42 30.88
N PRO A 336 -63.48 15.32 29.58
CA PRO A 336 -63.61 16.49 28.69
C PRO A 336 -64.70 17.48 29.14
N GLN A 337 -65.72 17.00 29.89
CA GLN A 337 -66.76 17.85 30.46
C GLN A 337 -66.24 18.92 31.43
N LEU A 338 -65.06 18.73 32.03
CA LEU A 338 -64.48 19.70 32.97
C LEU A 338 -64.29 21.08 32.32
N LYS A 339 -63.92 21.11 31.03
CA LYS A 339 -63.74 22.35 30.27
C LYS A 339 -65.05 23.15 30.15
N GLU A 340 -66.15 22.48 29.79
CA GLU A 340 -67.48 23.10 29.71
C GLU A 340 -67.94 23.61 31.09
N MET A 341 -67.58 22.90 32.16
CA MET A 341 -67.90 23.29 33.53
C MET A 341 -67.14 24.56 33.95
N THR A 342 -65.87 24.71 33.57
CA THR A 342 -65.09 25.94 33.79
C THR A 342 -65.71 27.14 33.10
N GLU A 343 -66.11 26.99 31.83
CA GLU A 343 -66.76 28.05 31.04
C GLU A 343 -68.09 28.50 31.66
N ARG A 344 -68.77 27.59 32.37
CA ARG A 344 -70.01 27.86 33.11
C ARG A 344 -69.78 28.42 34.53
N GLY A 345 -68.54 28.69 34.91
CA GLY A 345 -68.18 29.27 36.20
C GLY A 345 -68.25 28.29 37.38
N VAL A 346 -68.21 26.98 37.11
CA VAL A 346 -68.15 25.96 38.16
C VAL A 346 -66.71 25.85 38.67
N ASN A 347 -66.55 25.90 40.00
CA ASN A 347 -65.24 25.87 40.62
C ASN A 347 -64.73 24.42 40.80
N TRP A 348 -63.68 24.08 40.08
CA TRP A 348 -62.87 22.86 40.22
C TRP A 348 -61.41 23.23 39.90
N GLY A 349 -60.45 22.37 40.24
CA GLY A 349 -59.05 22.63 39.90
C GLY A 349 -58.10 21.54 40.38
N TRP A 350 -56.84 21.66 40.01
CA TRP A 350 -55.78 20.78 40.49
C TRP A 350 -54.53 21.58 40.87
N TRP A 351 -53.73 21.04 41.79
CA TRP A 351 -52.49 21.64 42.28
C TRP A 351 -51.44 20.57 42.52
N LEU A 352 -50.20 20.87 42.14
CA LEU A 352 -49.04 20.11 42.59
C LEU A 352 -48.81 20.37 44.08
N MET A 353 -48.67 19.31 44.88
CA MET A 353 -48.36 19.43 46.30
C MET A 353 -46.84 19.35 46.48
N GLU A 354 -46.21 20.47 46.84
CA GLU A 354 -44.75 20.55 47.03
C GLU A 354 -44.26 19.94 48.36
N GLU A 355 -45.15 19.78 49.36
CA GLU A 355 -44.74 19.60 50.76
C GLU A 355 -44.66 18.16 51.29
N ASP A 356 -44.89 17.11 50.50
CA ASP A 356 -44.87 15.73 51.04
C ASP A 356 -44.39 14.64 50.07
N SER A 357 -43.64 15.01 49.02
CA SER A 357 -43.08 14.01 48.12
C SER A 357 -41.73 13.52 48.59
N ASP A 358 -41.66 12.26 49.03
CA ASP A 358 -40.46 11.45 48.89
C ASP A 358 -39.80 11.74 47.52
N GLU A 359 -38.46 11.80 47.40
CA GLU A 359 -37.76 12.22 46.15
C GLU A 359 -38.15 11.40 44.90
N ASN A 360 -38.85 10.30 45.13
CA ASN A 360 -39.30 9.31 44.16
C ASN A 360 -40.78 9.44 43.79
N GLN A 361 -41.54 10.37 44.39
CA GLN A 361 -42.97 10.54 44.13
C GLN A 361 -43.33 11.96 43.69
N VAL A 362 -44.44 12.10 42.97
CA VAL A 362 -45.16 13.36 42.71
C VAL A 362 -46.54 13.23 43.33
N VAL A 363 -47.01 14.26 44.02
CA VAL A 363 -48.36 14.28 44.60
C VAL A 363 -49.17 15.38 43.93
N ILE A 364 -50.29 15.00 43.31
CA ILE A 364 -51.22 15.94 42.68
C ILE A 364 -52.54 15.94 43.45
N LEU A 365 -52.97 17.11 43.90
CA LEU A 365 -54.26 17.35 44.52
C LEU A 365 -55.26 17.79 43.45
N PHE A 366 -56.33 17.05 43.27
CA PHE A 366 -57.47 17.42 42.44
C PHE A 366 -58.66 17.76 43.32
N ARG A 367 -59.34 18.87 43.04
CA ARG A 367 -60.61 19.25 43.69
C ARG A 367 -61.73 19.18 42.66
N SER A 368 -62.68 18.29 42.92
CA SER A 368 -63.87 18.15 42.09
C SER A 368 -64.85 19.30 42.29
N TYR A 369 -65.80 19.44 41.35
CA TYR A 369 -66.89 20.41 41.42
C TYR A 369 -67.86 20.18 42.59
N THR A 370 -67.85 18.98 43.20
CA THR A 370 -68.65 18.67 44.39
C THR A 370 -67.98 19.15 45.68
N GLY A 371 -66.74 19.64 45.58
CA GLY A 371 -65.92 20.04 46.72
C GLY A 371 -65.11 18.90 47.33
N ALA A 372 -65.22 17.67 46.81
CA ALA A 372 -64.37 16.55 47.22
C ALA A 372 -62.93 16.74 46.73
N TYR A 373 -61.97 16.34 47.55
CA TYR A 373 -60.54 16.40 47.27
C TYR A 373 -60.00 15.00 46.98
N THR A 374 -59.19 14.87 45.93
CA THR A 374 -58.55 13.62 45.54
C THR A 374 -57.04 13.82 45.44
N TYR A 375 -56.26 13.00 46.14
CA TYR A 375 -54.80 13.02 46.08
C TYR A 375 -54.30 11.86 45.23
N TYR A 376 -53.48 12.17 44.21
CA TYR A 376 -52.82 11.20 43.35
C TYR A 376 -51.33 11.13 43.72
N TYR A 377 -50.91 10.00 44.30
CA TYR A 377 -49.50 9.72 44.57
C TYR A 377 -48.93 8.94 43.39
N ILE A 378 -48.02 9.55 42.64
CA ILE A 378 -47.46 9.01 41.40
C ILE A 378 -45.99 8.70 41.61
N ASP A 379 -45.55 7.49 41.26
CA ASP A 379 -44.14 7.15 41.26
C ASP A 379 -43.43 7.81 40.06
N ARG A 380 -42.36 8.57 40.33
CA ARG A 380 -41.67 9.35 39.29
C ARG A 380 -40.99 8.51 38.22
N TYR A 381 -40.67 7.25 38.50
CA TYR A 381 -39.93 6.41 37.58
C TYR A 381 -40.85 5.55 36.73
N THR A 382 -41.87 4.98 37.35
CA THR A 382 -42.84 4.10 36.69
C THR A 382 -44.02 4.85 36.09
N GLY A 383 -44.28 6.08 36.55
CA GLY A 383 -45.46 6.87 36.17
C GLY A 383 -46.76 6.32 36.74
N GLU A 384 -46.74 5.20 37.47
CA GLU A 384 -47.95 4.61 38.05
C GLU A 384 -48.45 5.42 39.25
N THR A 385 -49.76 5.61 39.33
CA THR A 385 -50.42 6.01 40.58
C THR A 385 -50.31 4.87 41.60
N LEU A 386 -49.58 5.13 42.67
CA LEU A 386 -49.38 4.23 43.80
C LEU A 386 -50.60 4.19 44.72
N TYR A 387 -51.23 5.33 44.94
CA TYR A 387 -52.36 5.49 45.85
C TYR A 387 -53.26 6.67 45.45
N ARG A 388 -54.57 6.52 45.68
CA ARG A 388 -55.59 7.56 45.51
C ARG A 388 -56.37 7.72 46.80
N CYS A 389 -56.37 8.91 47.40
CA CYS A 389 -57.19 9.23 48.57
C CYS A 389 -58.26 10.23 48.17
N GLU A 390 -59.53 9.92 48.39
CA GLU A 390 -60.64 10.85 48.15
C GLU A 390 -61.32 11.22 49.48
N GLN A 391 -61.56 12.51 49.70
CA GLN A 391 -62.17 13.05 50.91
C GLN A 391 -63.35 13.96 50.54
N LEU A 392 -64.49 13.74 51.19
CA LEU A 392 -65.63 14.64 51.13
C LEU A 392 -65.30 15.99 51.79
N PRO A 393 -66.08 17.05 51.50
CA PRO A 393 -65.90 18.37 52.13
C PRO A 393 -65.91 18.36 53.67
N ASP A 394 -66.51 17.35 54.29
CA ASP A 394 -66.59 17.16 55.75
C ASP A 394 -65.42 16.32 56.32
N GLY A 395 -64.46 15.93 55.48
CA GLY A 395 -63.28 15.15 55.85
C GLY A 395 -63.51 13.63 55.86
N THR A 396 -64.71 13.16 55.49
CA THR A 396 -64.99 11.72 55.42
C THR A 396 -64.21 11.08 54.27
N PRO A 397 -63.38 10.04 54.51
CA PRO A 397 -62.68 9.33 53.45
C PRO A 397 -63.65 8.47 52.63
N ILE A 398 -63.44 8.44 51.32
CA ILE A 398 -64.15 7.56 50.39
C ILE A 398 -63.20 6.40 50.02
N GLU A 399 -63.51 5.20 50.50
CA GLU A 399 -62.79 3.98 50.12
C GLU A 399 -63.49 3.30 48.93
N GLU A 400 -63.22 3.78 47.72
CA GLU A 400 -63.61 3.09 46.50
C GLU A 400 -62.39 2.49 45.78
N PRO A 401 -62.54 1.31 45.12
CA PRO A 401 -61.47 0.77 44.29
C PRO A 401 -61.10 1.78 43.20
N PHE A 402 -59.80 2.07 43.07
CA PHE A 402 -59.28 2.96 42.04
C PHE A 402 -58.63 2.18 40.91
N GLU A 403 -58.85 2.60 39.68
CA GLU A 403 -58.11 2.11 38.53
C GLU A 403 -56.77 2.82 38.47
N LYS A 404 -55.67 2.05 38.40
CA LYS A 404 -54.33 2.62 38.31
C LYS A 404 -54.16 3.36 37.00
N MET A 405 -53.72 4.61 37.09
CA MET A 405 -53.31 5.42 35.95
C MET A 405 -51.79 5.33 35.79
N ASN A 406 -51.31 5.24 34.54
CA ASN A 406 -49.91 5.49 34.22
C ASN A 406 -49.77 6.85 33.52
N ILE A 407 -49.12 7.80 34.17
CA ILE A 407 -48.91 9.16 33.68
C ILE A 407 -48.11 9.18 32.37
N TRP A 408 -47.22 8.21 32.12
CA TRP A 408 -46.45 8.15 30.87
C TRP A 408 -47.31 8.01 29.62
N ASP A 409 -48.53 7.48 29.74
CA ASP A 409 -49.49 7.37 28.63
C ASP A 409 -50.01 8.74 28.15
N TYR A 410 -49.68 9.82 28.89
CA TYR A 410 -50.16 11.18 28.68
C TYR A 410 -49.04 12.23 28.56
N VAL A 411 -47.76 11.80 28.51
CA VAL A 411 -46.58 12.69 28.47
C VAL A 411 -46.27 13.27 27.06
N TYR A 412 -47.01 12.89 26.01
CA TYR A 412 -46.79 13.38 24.64
C TYR A 412 -48.06 13.65 23.84
#